data_AF-D0KN55-F1
#
_entry.id   AF-D0KN55-F1
#
_cell.length_a   1.000
_cell.length_b   1.000
_cell.length_c   1.000
_cell.angle_alpha   90.00
_cell.angle_beta   90.00
_cell.angle_gamma   90.00
#
_symmetry.space_group_name_H-M   'P 1'
#
loop_
_entity.id
_entity.type
_entity.pdbx_description
1 polymer ?
#
loop_
_entity_poly.entity_id
_entity_poly.type
_entity_poly.pdbx_seq_one_letter_code
_entity_poly.pdbx_strand_id
1 'polypeptide(L)'
;MKKKALGLSNDGYYVIFFISESEIGYKRTRINEMYYISFIITLLVSILYVVFRYIFILVLFIIPILIYLLTIAISLHIYKPEIYEKIIRVEMKEKIVKIHTASKTFIIRRGKILGFTD
;
A
#
# COMPACT_ATOMS: atom_id res chain seq x y z
N MET A 1 -5.37 14.43 18.38
CA MET A 1 -4.43 14.45 17.24
C MET A 1 -5.03 13.67 16.08
N LYS A 2 -5.06 14.24 14.86
CA LYS A 2 -5.53 13.55 13.66
C LYS A 2 -4.57 12.40 13.33
N LYS A 3 -5.06 11.17 13.24
CA LYS A 3 -4.30 9.99 12.79
C LYS A 3 -3.75 10.29 11.37
N LYS A 4 -2.44 10.46 11.23
CA LYS A 4 -1.80 10.58 9.91
C LYS A 4 -1.24 9.20 9.53
N ALA A 5 -1.86 8.55 8.55
CA ALA A 5 -1.29 7.38 7.89
C ALA A 5 -0.01 7.83 7.17
N LEU A 6 1.12 7.17 7.44
CA LEU A 6 2.43 7.68 6.99
C LEU A 6 2.95 6.93 5.75
N GLY A 7 2.57 5.67 5.58
CA GLY A 7 2.93 4.95 4.36
C GLY A 7 2.74 3.44 4.40
N LEU A 8 2.95 2.85 3.23
CA LEU A 8 3.09 1.43 3.01
C LEU A 8 4.53 1.02 3.35
N SER A 9 4.73 -0.12 4.00
CA SER A 9 6.05 -0.74 4.09
C SER A 9 6.58 -1.06 2.69
N ASN A 10 7.91 -1.05 2.52
CA ASN A 10 8.53 -1.23 1.20
C ASN A 10 8.19 -2.58 0.53
N ASP A 11 7.88 -3.59 1.32
CA ASP A 11 7.43 -4.91 0.88
C ASP A 11 5.92 -4.98 0.57
N GLY A 12 5.17 -3.90 0.79
CA GLY A 12 3.75 -3.79 0.47
C GLY A 12 2.80 -4.51 1.44
N TYR A 13 3.34 -5.18 2.47
CA TYR A 13 2.54 -6.03 3.35
C TYR A 13 1.96 -5.31 4.55
N TYR A 14 2.42 -4.11 4.90
CA TYR A 14 1.97 -3.38 6.08
C TYR A 14 1.64 -1.93 5.76
N VAL A 15 0.55 -1.42 6.34
CA VAL A 15 0.31 0.03 6.45
C VAL A 15 0.62 0.44 7.88
N ILE A 16 1.36 1.53 8.02
CA ILE A 16 1.90 2.00 9.29
C ILE A 16 1.32 3.38 9.60
N PHE A 17 0.89 3.53 10.84
CA PHE A 17 0.26 4.72 11.40
C PHE A 17 1.07 5.16 12.61
N PHE A 18 1.43 6.44 12.68
CA PHE A 18 1.93 7.00 13.94
C PHE A 18 0.74 7.35 14.82
N ILE A 19 0.69 6.77 16.01
CA ILE A 19 -0.34 7.04 17.01
C ILE A 19 0.14 8.13 17.95
N SER A 20 1.41 8.07 18.34
CA SER A 20 2.13 9.09 19.10
C SER A 20 3.61 9.12 18.71
N GLU A 21 4.41 9.98 19.34
CA GLU A 21 5.87 10.02 19.10
C GLU A 21 6.60 8.75 19.57
N SER A 22 5.97 7.94 20.43
CA SER A 22 6.56 6.73 21.02
C SER A 22 5.85 5.45 20.61
N GLU A 23 4.79 5.53 19.80
CA GLU A 23 3.94 4.39 19.45
C GLU A 23 3.53 4.41 17.97
N ILE A 24 3.74 3.27 17.32
CA ILE A 24 3.20 2.99 15.99
C ILE A 24 2.10 1.94 16.04
N GLY A 25 1.07 2.18 15.25
CA GLY A 25 0.08 1.18 14.90
C GLY A 25 0.38 0.63 13.51
N TYR A 26 0.32 -0.68 13.31
CA TYR A 26 0.42 -1.26 11.97
C TYR A 26 -0.63 -2.34 11.75
N LYS A 27 -0.91 -2.59 10.48
CA LYS A 27 -1.83 -3.63 10.04
C LYS A 27 -1.31 -4.28 8.76
N ARG A 28 -1.49 -5.60 8.66
CA ARG A 28 -1.17 -6.33 7.42
C ARG A 28 -2.19 -5.97 6.34
N THR A 29 -1.73 -5.65 5.14
CA THR A 29 -2.58 -5.39 3.98
C THR A 29 -2.50 -6.50 2.96
N ARG A 30 -3.52 -6.55 2.11
CA ARG A 30 -3.59 -7.43 0.94
C ARG A 30 -3.31 -6.67 -0.36
N ILE A 31 -2.70 -5.48 -0.30
CA ILE A 31 -2.42 -4.68 -1.50
C ILE A 31 -1.55 -5.47 -2.47
N ASN A 32 -0.51 -6.14 -1.97
CA ASN A 32 0.36 -6.96 -2.81
C ASN A 32 -0.38 -8.17 -3.43
N GLU A 33 -1.26 -8.83 -2.68
CA GLU A 33 -2.10 -9.92 -3.21
C GLU A 33 -3.03 -9.42 -4.32
N MET A 34 -3.66 -8.25 -4.12
CA MET A 34 -4.51 -7.62 -5.12
C MET A 34 -3.74 -7.16 -6.35
N TYR A 35 -2.47 -6.75 -6.20
CA TYR A 35 -1.59 -6.46 -7.34
C TYR A 35 -1.41 -7.71 -8.22
N TYR A 36 -1.12 -8.86 -7.62
CA TYR A 36 -0.97 -10.12 -8.36
C TYR A 36 -2.28 -10.57 -9.02
N ILE A 37 -3.42 -10.42 -8.33
CA ILE A 37 -4.74 -10.72 -8.92
C ILE A 37 -5.01 -9.81 -10.12
N SER A 38 -4.81 -8.50 -9.99
CA SER A 38 -4.96 -7.55 -11.09
C SER A 38 -4.04 -7.88 -12.26
N PHE A 39 -2.78 -8.26 -11.98
CA PHE A 39 -1.83 -8.68 -13.02
C PHE A 39 -2.32 -9.92 -13.79
N ILE A 40 -2.81 -10.95 -13.10
CA ILE A 40 -3.33 -12.17 -13.74
C ILE A 40 -4.55 -11.84 -14.60
N ILE A 41 -5.47 -11.01 -14.10
CA ILE A 41 -6.65 -10.58 -14.87
C ILE A 41 -6.22 -9.80 -16.12
N THR A 42 -5.30 -8.85 -15.98
CA THR A 42 -4.74 -8.09 -17.11
C THR A 42 -4.09 -9.01 -18.14
N LEU A 43 -3.36 -10.05 -17.71
CA LEU A 43 -2.76 -11.04 -18.60
C LEU A 43 -3.84 -11.82 -19.38
N LEU A 44 -4.90 -12.26 -18.71
CA LEU A 44 -6.02 -12.96 -19.35
C LEU A 44 -6.74 -12.08 -20.38
N VAL A 45 -7.01 -10.81 -20.04
CA VAL A 45 -7.62 -9.86 -20.99
C VAL A 45 -6.70 -9.61 -22.18
N SER A 46 -5.38 -9.58 -21.97
CA SER A 46 -4.40 -9.45 -23.06
C SER A 46 -4.47 -10.64 -24.01
N ILE A 47 -4.54 -11.87 -23.49
CA ILE A 47 -4.69 -13.08 -24.30
C ILE A 47 -6.01 -13.05 -25.10
N LEU A 48 -7.11 -12.68 -24.44
CA LEU A 48 -8.41 -12.54 -25.11
C LEU A 48 -8.35 -11.53 -26.26
N TYR A 49 -7.69 -10.39 -26.05
CA TYR A 49 -7.54 -9.40 -27.11
C TYR A 49 -6.75 -9.95 -28.31
N VAL A 50 -5.67 -10.69 -28.08
CA VAL A 50 -4.89 -11.31 -29.17
C VAL A 50 -5.71 -12.31 -29.97
N VAL A 51 -6.54 -13.12 -29.29
CA VAL A 51 -7.37 -14.17 -29.91
C VAL A 51 -8.52 -13.56 -30.72
N PHE A 52 -9.28 -12.64 -30.13
CA PHE A 52 -10.50 -12.11 -30.75
C PHE A 52 -10.27 -10.85 -31.59
N ARG A 53 -9.15 -10.13 -31.38
CA ARG A 53 -8.81 -8.83 -32.00
C ARG A 53 -9.90 -7.77 -31.90
N TYR A 54 -10.78 -7.89 -30.91
CA TYR A 54 -11.91 -6.99 -30.72
C TYR A 54 -11.50 -5.79 -29.84
N ILE A 55 -11.63 -4.58 -30.37
CA ILE A 55 -11.15 -3.35 -29.71
C ILE A 55 -11.80 -3.14 -28.34
N PHE A 56 -13.06 -3.56 -28.15
CA PHE A 56 -13.75 -3.35 -26.87
C PHE A 56 -13.22 -4.24 -25.74
N ILE A 57 -12.45 -5.30 -26.04
CA ILE A 57 -11.76 -6.08 -25.00
C ILE A 57 -10.75 -5.19 -24.25
N LEU A 58 -10.21 -4.16 -24.92
CA LEU A 58 -9.31 -3.19 -24.26
C LEU A 58 -10.00 -2.43 -23.12
N VAL A 59 -11.33 -2.25 -23.17
CA VAL A 59 -12.09 -1.59 -22.10
C VAL A 59 -12.05 -2.40 -20.80
N LEU A 60 -11.92 -3.74 -20.90
CA LEU A 60 -11.85 -4.62 -19.73
C LEU A 60 -10.58 -4.41 -18.90
N PHE A 61 -9.52 -3.81 -19.45
CA PHE A 61 -8.31 -3.45 -18.68
C PHE A 61 -8.58 -2.38 -17.62
N ILE A 62 -9.62 -1.57 -17.79
CA ILE A 62 -9.97 -0.51 -16.83
C ILE A 62 -10.41 -1.12 -15.50
N ILE A 63 -11.14 -2.25 -15.54
CA ILE A 63 -11.72 -2.91 -14.37
C ILE A 63 -10.65 -3.30 -13.32
N PRO A 64 -9.61 -4.08 -13.63
CA PRO A 64 -8.59 -4.48 -12.64
C PRO A 64 -7.79 -3.29 -12.11
N ILE A 65 -7.61 -2.23 -12.91
CA ILE A 65 -6.93 -1.00 -12.48
C ILE A 65 -7.79 -0.26 -11.45
N LEU A 66 -9.08 -0.07 -11.73
CA LEU A 66 -10.00 0.59 -10.81
C LEU A 66 -10.13 -0.17 -9.48
N ILE A 67 -10.26 -1.49 -9.53
CA ILE A 67 -10.33 -2.34 -8.33
C ILE A 67 -9.05 -2.19 -7.48
N TYR A 68 -7.89 -2.18 -8.13
CA TYR A 68 -6.60 -2.02 -7.45
C TYR A 68 -6.48 -0.65 -6.77
N LEU A 69 -6.79 0.43 -7.49
CA LEU A 69 -6.76 1.80 -6.95
C LEU A 69 -7.73 1.98 -5.78
N LEU A 70 -8.96 1.44 -5.90
CA LEU A 70 -9.95 1.48 -4.83
C LEU A 70 -9.45 0.75 -3.57
N THR A 71 -8.82 -0.42 -3.75
CA THR A 71 -8.25 -1.20 -2.64
C THR A 71 -7.18 -0.41 -1.90
N ILE A 72 -6.28 0.27 -2.64
CA ILE A 72 -5.26 1.14 -2.04
C ILE A 72 -5.92 2.29 -1.26
N ALA A 73 -6.88 2.98 -1.88
CA ALA A 73 -7.56 4.12 -1.25
C ALA A 73 -8.26 3.71 0.06
N ILE A 74 -8.99 2.60 0.05
CA ILE A 74 -9.64 2.06 1.25
C ILE A 74 -8.58 1.70 2.32
N SER A 75 -7.51 1.01 1.92
CA SER A 75 -6.44 0.58 2.83
C SER A 75 -5.65 1.73 3.45
N LEU A 76 -5.60 2.89 2.79
CA LEU A 76 -4.92 4.09 3.30
C LEU A 76 -5.85 5.00 4.11
N HIS A 77 -7.13 5.10 3.76
CA HIS A 77 -8.03 6.12 4.31
C HIS A 77 -8.98 5.60 5.40
N ILE A 78 -9.42 4.34 5.32
CA ILE A 78 -10.46 3.79 6.21
C ILE A 78 -9.87 2.86 7.27
N TYR A 79 -8.65 2.36 7.06
CA TYR A 79 -8.09 1.29 7.88
C TYR A 79 -7.62 1.78 9.27
N LYS A 80 -8.07 1.07 10.31
CA LYS A 80 -7.59 1.21 11.69
C LYS A 80 -6.43 0.23 11.94
N PRO A 81 -5.39 0.63 12.70
CA PRO A 81 -4.32 -0.29 13.08
C PRO A 81 -4.84 -1.41 13.97
N GLU A 82 -4.32 -2.62 13.75
CA GLU A 82 -4.66 -3.82 14.52
C GLU A 82 -3.67 -4.05 15.66
N ILE A 83 -2.39 -3.77 15.42
CA ILE A 83 -1.31 -3.99 16.38
C ILE A 83 -0.68 -2.65 16.70
N TYR A 84 -0.41 -2.43 17.99
CA TYR A 84 0.25 -1.24 18.52
C TYR A 84 1.57 -1.65 19.15
N GLU A 85 2.65 -0.97 18.81
CA GLU A 85 3.98 -1.25 19.33
C GLU A 85 4.74 0.02 19.68
N LYS A 86 5.54 -0.06 20.75
CA LYS A 86 6.45 1.01 21.13
C LYS A 86 7.61 1.11 20.16
N ILE A 87 7.92 2.35 19.81
CA ILE A 87 9.07 2.70 18.99
C ILE A 87 10.31 2.68 19.89
N ILE A 88 11.28 1.85 19.54
CA ILE A 88 12.58 1.78 20.23
C ILE A 88 13.53 2.80 19.61
N ARG A 89 13.55 2.87 18.27
CA ARG A 89 14.47 3.74 17.55
C ARG A 89 13.90 4.09 16.18
N VAL A 90 14.09 5.34 15.75
CA VAL A 90 13.80 5.76 14.38
C VAL A 90 15.10 6.21 13.73
N GLU A 91 15.45 5.61 12.60
CA GLU A 91 16.57 6.07 11.78
C GLU A 91 16.03 6.73 10.51
N MET A 92 16.45 7.96 10.25
CA MET A 92 16.11 8.66 9.03
C MET A 92 17.37 8.88 8.22
N LYS A 93 17.41 8.34 7.01
CA LYS A 93 18.49 8.59 6.05
C LYS A 93 17.88 8.93 4.70
N GLU A 94 18.16 10.13 4.22
CA GLU A 94 17.58 10.67 2.97
C GLU A 94 16.04 10.55 2.94
N LYS A 95 15.51 9.75 2.02
CA LYS A 95 14.09 9.46 1.83
C LYS A 95 13.68 8.13 2.44
N ILE A 96 14.46 7.55 3.35
CA ILE A 96 14.13 6.28 4.01
C ILE A 96 14.01 6.52 5.51
N VAL A 97 12.87 6.10 6.06
CA VAL A 97 12.58 6.08 7.48
C VAL A 97 12.56 4.62 7.92
N LYS A 98 13.44 4.24 8.84
CA LYS A 98 13.43 2.94 9.49
C LYS A 98 12.87 3.11 10.90
N ILE A 99 11.86 2.34 11.24
CA ILE A 99 11.24 2.33 12.57
C ILE A 99 11.54 0.97 13.19
N HIS A 100 12.33 0.97 14.25
CA HIS A 100 12.64 -0.23 15.02
C HIS A 100 11.65 -0.33 16.18
N THR A 101 10.94 -1.44 16.25
CA THR A 101 10.15 -1.86 17.41
C THR A 101 10.80 -3.08 18.06
N ALA A 102 10.22 -3.55 19.16
CA ALA A 102 10.71 -4.75 19.84
C ALA A 102 10.60 -6.01 18.97
N SER A 103 9.63 -6.06 18.04
CA SER A 103 9.34 -7.25 17.25
C SER A 103 9.83 -7.15 15.81
N LYS A 104 9.86 -5.93 15.23
CA LYS A 104 10.06 -5.72 13.79
C LYS A 104 10.82 -4.43 13.49
N THR A 105 11.44 -4.39 12.33
CA THR A 105 11.96 -3.14 11.75
C THR A 105 11.17 -2.83 10.49
N PHE A 106 10.48 -1.70 10.48
CA PHE A 106 9.74 -1.22 9.33
C PHE A 106 10.61 -0.28 8.52
N ILE A 107 10.73 -0.52 7.22
CA ILE A 107 11.44 0.36 6.30
C ILE A 107 10.41 1.02 5.39
N ILE A 108 10.28 2.33 5.53
CA ILE A 108 9.33 3.16 4.79
C ILE A 108 10.14 4.10 3.91
N ARG A 109 9.83 4.14 2.62
CA ARG A 109 10.37 5.18 1.75
C ARG A 109 9.48 6.41 1.86
N ARG A 110 10.03 7.50 2.40
CA ARG A 110 9.47 8.86 2.37
C ARG A 110 9.47 9.36 0.92
N GLY A 111 8.49 8.91 0.15
CA GLY A 111 8.11 9.45 -1.15
C GLY A 111 6.72 10.06 -1.07
N LYS A 112 6.35 10.93 -2.03
CA LYS A 112 5.00 11.45 -2.24
C LYS A 112 4.03 10.29 -2.50
N ILE A 113 3.61 9.59 -1.46
CA ILE A 113 2.50 8.64 -1.55
C ILE A 113 1.26 9.52 -1.55
N LEU A 114 0.73 9.77 -2.76
CA LEU A 114 -0.56 10.42 -2.99
C LEU A 114 -0.72 11.80 -2.32
N GLY A 115 -0.01 12.81 -2.84
CA GLY A 115 -0.47 14.20 -2.78
C GLY A 115 -0.54 14.90 -1.42
N PHE A 116 -0.15 14.26 -0.31
CA PHE A 116 -0.14 14.90 1.00
C PHE A 116 1.27 15.13 1.51
N THR A 117 1.82 16.29 1.16
CA THR A 117 2.59 17.12 2.08
C THR A 117 2.41 18.57 1.62
N ASP A 118 2.37 19.46 2.62
CA ASP A 118 2.47 20.92 2.46
C ASP A 118 3.50 21.33 1.39
#